data_AF-A0A950ZYH6-F1
#
_entry.id   AF-A0A950ZYH6-F1
#
_cell.length_a   1.000
_cell.length_b   1.000
_cell.length_c   1.000
_cell.angle_alpha   90.00
_cell.angle_beta   90.00
_cell.angle_gamma   90.00
#
_symmetry.space_group_name_H-M   'P 1'
#
loop_
_entity.id
_entity.type
_entity.pdbx_description
1 polymer ?
#
loop_
_entity_poly.entity_id
_entity_poly.type
_entity_poly.pdbx_seq_one_letter_code
_entity_poly.pdbx_strand_id
1 'polypeptide(L)'
;GGSWAAHPELGDAGPLCIEQHGRQLAAALLSENGGVVELQFVVKGAPPAALRKRLIDQVFARPEMRGRRPLQASLPLGDADLLDGLRRHCATWQSRAAGSTCLVDATIRDDPLVSAAEPAARPHSGRRHAGRHRATRTAAS
;
A
#
# COMPACT_ATOMS: atom_id res chain seq x y z
N GLY A 1 -19.54 -14.75 -20.30
CA GLY A 1 -19.21 -13.58 -19.49
C GLY A 1 -19.24 -14.00 -18.04
N GLY A 2 -18.08 -14.02 -17.38
CA GLY A 2 -18.03 -14.22 -15.93
C GLY A 2 -18.25 -12.86 -15.27
N SER A 3 -19.44 -12.66 -14.73
CA SER A 3 -19.78 -11.46 -13.96
C SER A 3 -18.92 -11.45 -12.71
N TRP A 4 -17.97 -10.52 -12.65
CA TRP A 4 -17.25 -10.20 -11.43
C TRP A 4 -18.17 -9.27 -10.68
N ALA A 5 -19.18 -9.84 -10.02
CA ALA A 5 -19.96 -9.08 -9.06
C ALA A 5 -18.93 -8.56 -8.07
N ALA A 6 -18.72 -7.24 -8.13
CA ALA A 6 -17.99 -6.51 -7.12
C ALA A 6 -18.55 -6.97 -5.78
N HIS A 7 -17.77 -7.75 -5.05
CA HIS A 7 -18.08 -8.00 -3.65
C HIS A 7 -18.04 -6.63 -2.98
N PRO A 8 -19.16 -6.13 -2.43
CA PRO A 8 -19.26 -4.76 -1.92
C PRO A 8 -18.52 -4.58 -0.57
N GLU A 9 -17.61 -5.49 -0.24
CA GLU A 9 -16.74 -5.45 0.94
C GLU A 9 -15.27 -5.15 0.58
N LEU A 10 -14.95 -4.96 -0.71
CA LEU A 10 -13.68 -4.34 -1.10
C LEU A 10 -13.70 -2.88 -0.62
N GLY A 11 -12.62 -2.45 0.03
CA GLY A 11 -12.42 -1.04 0.36
C GLY A 11 -12.61 -0.14 -0.88
N ASP A 12 -12.76 1.16 -0.64
CA ASP A 12 -13.03 2.20 -1.66
C ASP A 12 -12.07 2.14 -2.88
N ALA A 13 -10.92 1.47 -2.75
CA ALA A 13 -10.01 1.12 -3.83
C ALA A 13 -10.51 -0.09 -4.66
N GLY A 14 -11.17 0.21 -5.79
CA GLY A 14 -11.46 -0.80 -6.81
C GLY A 14 -10.22 -1.57 -7.33
N PRO A 15 -10.42 -2.70 -8.03
CA PRO A 15 -9.34 -3.60 -8.42
C PRO A 15 -8.29 -2.92 -9.31
N LEU A 16 -7.02 -3.21 -9.07
CA LEU A 16 -5.90 -2.78 -9.91
C LEU A 16 -5.80 -3.69 -11.13
N CYS A 17 -6.30 -3.22 -12.28
CA CYS A 17 -6.27 -3.97 -13.53
C CYS A 17 -5.09 -3.58 -14.42
N ILE A 18 -4.48 -4.55 -15.07
CA ILE A 18 -3.59 -4.33 -16.21
C ILE A 18 -4.20 -4.91 -17.47
N GLU A 19 -4.32 -4.04 -18.47
CA GLU A 19 -4.89 -4.33 -19.77
C GLU A 19 -3.83 -4.17 -20.86
N GLN A 20 -3.93 -5.00 -21.90
CA GLN A 20 -3.15 -4.88 -23.12
C GLN A 20 -4.08 -5.11 -24.30
N HIS A 21 -4.08 -4.19 -25.27
CA HIS A 21 -4.98 -4.23 -26.44
C HIS A 21 -6.48 -4.33 -26.06
N GLY A 22 -6.92 -3.66 -25.00
CA GLY A 22 -8.30 -3.72 -24.50
C GLY A 22 -8.69 -5.06 -23.86
N ARG A 23 -7.72 -5.94 -23.61
CA ARG A 23 -7.93 -7.20 -22.88
C ARG A 23 -7.26 -7.12 -21.52
N GLN A 24 -8.04 -7.36 -20.47
CA GLN A 24 -7.49 -7.55 -19.14
C GLN A 24 -6.66 -8.82 -19.06
N LEU A 25 -5.38 -8.65 -18.71
CA LEU A 25 -4.41 -9.74 -18.58
C LEU A 25 -4.12 -10.09 -17.12
N ALA A 26 -4.20 -9.13 -16.21
CA ALA A 26 -4.04 -9.37 -14.80
C ALA A 26 -4.85 -8.36 -13.97
N ALA A 27 -5.23 -8.76 -12.76
CA ALA A 27 -5.77 -7.87 -11.74
C ALA A 27 -5.26 -8.24 -10.36
N ALA A 28 -5.19 -7.23 -9.50
CA ALA A 28 -5.00 -7.40 -8.06
C ALA A 28 -6.21 -6.78 -7.34
N LEU A 29 -6.85 -7.57 -6.50
CA LEU A 29 -7.89 -7.13 -5.59
C LEU A 29 -7.27 -6.94 -4.22
N LEU A 30 -7.51 -5.79 -3.62
CA LEU A 30 -6.97 -5.41 -2.32
C LEU A 30 -8.13 -5.15 -1.37
N SER A 31 -8.11 -5.81 -0.23
CA SER A 31 -9.08 -5.63 0.85
C SER A 31 -8.34 -5.53 2.17
N GLU A 32 -8.95 -4.86 3.15
CA GLU A 32 -8.41 -4.84 4.51
C GLU A 32 -9.46 -5.43 5.45
N ASN A 33 -9.10 -6.50 6.14
CA ASN A 33 -9.99 -7.27 7.00
C ASN A 33 -9.37 -7.40 8.40
N GLY A 34 -9.94 -6.70 9.39
CA GLY A 34 -9.46 -6.77 10.78
C GLY A 34 -7.98 -6.38 10.97
N GLY A 35 -7.44 -5.50 10.12
CA GLY A 35 -6.03 -5.08 10.14
C GLY A 35 -5.07 -6.01 9.39
N VAL A 36 -5.60 -7.05 8.74
CA VAL A 36 -4.88 -7.89 7.77
C VAL A 36 -5.17 -7.37 6.37
N VAL A 37 -4.12 -7.21 5.57
CA VAL A 37 -4.25 -6.85 4.16
C VAL A 37 -4.46 -8.14 3.37
N GLU A 38 -5.59 -8.27 2.69
CA GLU A 38 -5.90 -9.39 1.82
C GLU A 38 -5.68 -9.00 0.36
N LEU A 39 -4.92 -9.82 -0.36
CA LEU A 39 -4.50 -9.55 -1.73
C LEU A 39 -4.80 -10.76 -2.62
N GLN A 40 -5.58 -10.56 -3.68
CA GLN A 40 -5.89 -11.62 -4.63
C GLN A 40 -5.41 -11.25 -6.02
N PHE A 41 -4.52 -12.07 -6.58
CA PHE A 41 -4.06 -11.92 -7.96
C PHE A 41 -4.85 -12.83 -8.89
N VAL A 42 -5.40 -12.22 -9.94
CA VAL A 42 -6.08 -12.91 -11.03
C VAL A 42 -5.25 -12.69 -12.28
N VAL A 43 -4.67 -13.74 -12.84
CA VAL A 43 -3.90 -13.68 -14.10
C VAL A 43 -4.64 -14.45 -15.18
N LYS A 44 -4.82 -13.82 -16.34
CA LYS A 44 -5.45 -14.42 -17.54
C LYS A 44 -4.39 -14.56 -18.63
N GLY A 45 -4.18 -15.81 -19.06
CA GLY A 45 -3.15 -16.13 -20.05
C GLY A 45 -1.75 -15.97 -19.46
N ALA A 46 -0.79 -15.61 -20.31
CA ALA A 46 0.61 -15.43 -19.92
C ALA A 46 1.03 -13.96 -20.14
N PRO A 47 0.73 -13.04 -19.18
CA PRO A 47 1.18 -11.67 -19.30
C PRO A 47 2.72 -11.60 -19.33
N PRO A 48 3.29 -10.71 -20.16
CA PRO A 48 4.71 -10.40 -20.13
C PRO A 48 5.21 -10.12 -18.70
N ALA A 49 6.43 -10.54 -18.38
CA ALA A 49 7.02 -10.34 -17.05
C ALA A 49 7.03 -8.87 -16.61
N ALA A 50 7.25 -7.94 -17.56
CA ALA A 50 7.19 -6.50 -17.30
C ALA A 50 5.80 -6.03 -16.79
N LEU A 51 4.71 -6.63 -17.28
CA LEU A 51 3.36 -6.31 -16.80
C LEU A 51 3.11 -6.87 -15.40
N ARG A 52 3.60 -8.08 -15.12
CA ARG A 52 3.51 -8.68 -13.78
C ARG A 52 4.26 -7.84 -12.75
N LYS A 53 5.48 -7.40 -13.08
CA LYS A 53 6.24 -6.47 -12.24
C LYS A 53 5.50 -5.15 -12.01
N ARG A 54 4.96 -4.54 -13.06
CA ARG A 54 4.21 -3.28 -12.95
C ARG A 54 2.94 -3.42 -12.08
N LEU A 55 2.30 -4.60 -12.05
CA LEU A 55 1.17 -4.85 -11.16
C LEU A 55 1.62 -4.87 -9.70
N ILE A 56 2.71 -5.58 -9.41
CA ILE A 56 3.32 -5.63 -8.07
C ILE A 56 3.70 -4.22 -7.60
N ASP A 57 4.42 -3.45 -8.42
CA ASP A 57 4.83 -2.09 -8.09
C ASP A 57 3.62 -1.19 -7.78
N GLN A 58 2.54 -1.30 -8.54
CA GLN A 58 1.30 -0.54 -8.30
C GLN A 58 0.55 -0.98 -7.04
N VAL A 59 0.55 -2.27 -6.72
CA VAL A 59 -0.02 -2.79 -5.46
C VAL A 59 0.73 -2.17 -4.28
N PHE A 60 2.07 -2.26 -4.27
CA PHE A 60 2.87 -1.72 -3.17
C PHE A 60 2.91 -0.18 -3.09
N ALA A 61 2.48 0.53 -4.14
CA ALA A 61 2.30 1.98 -4.10
C ALA A 61 1.05 2.43 -3.31
N ARG A 62 0.11 1.52 -3.04
CA ARG A 62 -1.13 1.79 -2.31
C ARG A 62 -0.87 2.10 -0.82
N PRO A 63 -1.62 3.02 -0.20
CA PRO A 63 -1.47 3.33 1.22
C PRO A 63 -1.76 2.13 2.14
N GLU A 64 -2.62 1.21 1.73
CA GLU A 64 -2.94 -0.05 2.39
C GLU A 64 -1.74 -1.03 2.42
N MET A 65 -0.72 -0.80 1.58
CA MET A 65 0.52 -1.57 1.59
C MET A 65 1.66 -0.86 2.35
N ARG A 66 1.36 0.22 3.08
CA ARG A 66 2.34 0.92 3.93
C ARG A 66 2.34 0.37 5.36
N GLY A 67 3.49 0.46 6.02
CA GLY A 67 3.66 0.01 7.40
C GLY A 67 3.85 -1.50 7.54
N ARG A 68 4.34 -1.92 8.71
CA ARG A 68 4.50 -3.35 9.04
C ARG A 68 3.16 -3.97 9.39
N ARG A 69 2.46 -4.49 8.39
CA ARG A 69 1.16 -5.15 8.54
C ARG A 69 1.18 -6.61 8.07
N PRO A 70 0.36 -7.49 8.67
CA PRO A 70 0.14 -8.83 8.15
C PRO A 70 -0.55 -8.75 6.79
N LEU A 71 -0.08 -9.58 5.87
CA LEU A 71 -0.55 -9.70 4.49
C LEU A 71 -0.90 -11.16 4.21
N GLN A 72 -2.09 -11.38 3.67
CA GLN A 72 -2.51 -12.66 3.12
C GLN A 72 -2.73 -12.51 1.62
N ALA A 73 -1.98 -13.26 0.81
CA ALA A 73 -2.08 -13.18 -0.63
C ALA A 73 -2.47 -14.52 -1.27
N SER A 74 -3.30 -14.47 -2.30
CA SER A 74 -3.67 -15.61 -3.14
C SER A 74 -3.16 -15.38 -4.56
N LEU A 75 -2.30 -16.28 -5.04
CA LEU A 75 -1.67 -16.19 -6.36
C LEU A 75 -1.87 -17.47 -7.17
N PRO A 76 -1.88 -17.45 -8.51
CA PRO A 76 -1.81 -18.67 -9.30
C PRO A 76 -0.48 -19.41 -9.04
N LEU A 77 -0.55 -20.72 -8.76
CA LEU A 77 0.60 -21.52 -8.29
C LEU A 77 1.79 -21.53 -9.27
N GLY A 78 1.53 -21.34 -10.57
CA GLY A 78 2.55 -21.35 -11.63
C GLY A 78 3.25 -20.01 -11.89
N ASP A 79 2.87 -18.92 -11.22
CA ASP A 79 3.38 -17.58 -11.53
C ASP A 79 4.53 -17.17 -10.58
N ALA A 80 5.70 -17.76 -10.85
CA ALA A 80 6.90 -17.56 -10.04
C ALA A 80 7.37 -16.09 -9.97
N ASP A 81 7.22 -15.32 -11.05
CA ASP A 81 7.59 -13.90 -11.05
C ASP A 81 6.72 -13.06 -10.10
N LEU A 82 5.42 -13.38 -9.99
CA LEU A 82 4.53 -12.72 -9.04
C LEU A 82 4.90 -13.08 -7.60
N LEU A 83 5.18 -14.37 -7.33
CA LEU A 83 5.63 -14.82 -6.02
C LEU A 83 6.94 -14.15 -5.60
N ASP A 84 7.93 -14.13 -6.49
CA ASP A 84 9.24 -13.52 -6.26
C ASP A 84 9.13 -11.99 -6.11
N GLY A 85 8.27 -11.35 -6.90
CA GLY A 85 7.89 -9.94 -6.75
C GLY A 85 7.34 -9.65 -5.37
N LEU A 86 6.31 -10.39 -4.94
CA LEU A 86 5.68 -10.19 -3.63
C LEU A 86 6.68 -10.41 -2.49
N ARG A 87 7.49 -11.46 -2.58
CA ARG A 87 8.49 -11.81 -1.57
C ARG A 87 9.51 -10.70 -1.33
N ARG A 88 9.94 -9.98 -2.37
CA ARG A 88 10.90 -8.87 -2.24
C ARG A 88 10.41 -7.74 -1.33
N HIS A 89 9.11 -7.48 -1.30
CA HIS A 89 8.48 -6.41 -0.52
C HIS A 89 7.99 -6.87 0.85
N CYS A 90 8.16 -8.14 1.20
CA CYS A 90 7.77 -8.70 2.49
C CYS A 90 8.99 -8.90 3.41
N ALA A 91 8.79 -8.73 4.70
CA ALA A 91 9.77 -9.00 5.75
C ALA A 91 9.75 -10.47 6.18
N THR A 92 8.56 -11.07 6.27
CA THR A 92 8.35 -12.50 6.55
C THR A 92 7.65 -13.15 5.36
N TRP A 93 7.83 -14.46 5.20
CA TRP A 93 7.25 -15.19 4.08
C TRP A 93 6.93 -16.63 4.48
N GLN A 94 5.67 -17.01 4.36
CA GLN A 94 5.21 -18.38 4.39
C GLN A 94 4.29 -18.58 3.19
N SER A 95 4.48 -19.67 2.44
CA SER A 95 3.68 -19.96 1.27
C SER A 95 3.27 -21.43 1.27
N ARG A 96 2.01 -21.71 0.94
CA ARG A 96 1.48 -23.06 0.82
C ARG A 96 0.66 -23.20 -0.45
N ALA A 97 0.77 -24.36 -1.11
CA ALA A 97 -0.08 -24.68 -2.26
C ALA A 97 -1.51 -24.99 -1.78
N ALA A 98 -2.50 -24.53 -2.54
CA ALA A 98 -3.92 -24.72 -2.32
C ALA A 98 -4.61 -25.05 -3.65
N GLY A 99 -4.39 -26.26 -4.15
CA GLY A 99 -4.87 -26.66 -5.48
C GLY A 99 -4.16 -25.86 -6.59
N SER A 100 -4.93 -25.10 -7.38
CA SER A 100 -4.40 -24.29 -8.48
C SER A 100 -3.84 -22.93 -8.04
N THR A 101 -3.93 -22.60 -6.75
CA THR A 101 -3.43 -21.36 -6.18
C THR A 101 -2.34 -21.62 -5.13
N CYS A 102 -1.56 -20.59 -4.85
CA CYS A 102 -0.63 -20.50 -3.75
C CYS A 102 -1.16 -19.44 -2.78
N LEU A 103 -1.33 -19.84 -1.52
CA LEU A 103 -1.64 -18.93 -0.42
C LEU A 103 -0.32 -18.50 0.22
N VAL A 104 -0.21 -17.22 0.49
CA VAL A 104 0.95 -16.59 1.10
C VAL A 104 0.50 -15.86 2.36
N ASP A 105 1.16 -16.16 3.47
CA ASP A 105 1.08 -15.42 4.71
C ASP A 105 2.41 -14.71 4.91
N ALA A 106 2.37 -13.38 4.98
CA ALA A 106 3.56 -12.53 5.00
C ALA A 106 3.36 -11.31 5.89
N THR A 107 4.43 -10.57 6.13
CA THR A 107 4.39 -9.26 6.76
C THR A 107 5.00 -8.26 5.80
N ILE A 108 4.28 -7.18 5.52
CA ILE A 108 4.75 -6.12 4.62
C ILE A 108 5.98 -5.46 5.23
N ARG A 109 6.99 -5.22 4.40
CA ARG A 109 8.18 -4.48 4.81
C ARG A 109 7.83 -3.00 4.87
N ASP A 110 8.21 -2.35 5.97
CA ASP A 110 8.28 -0.89 5.98
C ASP A 110 9.41 -0.45 5.06
N ASP A 111 9.10 0.24 3.97
CA ASP A 111 10.14 0.85 3.15
C ASP A 111 10.55 2.19 3.82
N PRO A 112 11.77 2.29 4.38
CA PRO A 112 12.16 3.46 5.14
C PRO A 112 12.27 4.73 4.27
N LEU A 113 12.31 4.62 2.94
CA LEU A 113 12.38 5.77 2.04
C LEU A 113 11.01 6.43 1.82
N VAL A 114 9.90 5.70 1.98
CA VAL A 114 8.55 6.28 1.96
C VAL A 114 8.11 6.77 3.35
N SER A 115 8.57 6.13 4.43
CA SER A 115 8.27 6.54 5.81
C SER A 115 8.98 7.83 6.23
N ALA A 116 10.11 8.19 5.60
CA ALA A 116 10.80 9.46 5.84
C ALA A 116 10.22 10.65 5.03
N ALA A 117 9.20 10.42 4.19
CA ALA A 117 8.51 11.49 3.46
C ALA A 117 7.39 12.18 4.29
N GLU A 118 7.50 12.16 5.62
CA GLU A 118 6.86 13.14 6.48
C GLU A 118 7.91 14.15 6.97
N PRO A 119 8.07 15.32 6.32
CA PRO A 119 8.82 16.42 6.89
C PRO A 119 7.86 17.37 7.62
N ALA A 120 7.84 17.20 8.94
CA ALA A 120 7.72 18.24 9.95
C ALA A 120 6.46 19.14 9.89
N ALA A 121 5.44 18.74 10.63
CA ALA A 121 4.68 19.71 11.40
C ALA A 121 5.66 20.59 12.19
N ARG A 122 5.84 21.83 11.73
CA ARG A 122 6.59 22.85 12.47
C ARG A 122 5.96 22.97 13.86
N PRO A 123 6.72 22.83 14.97
CA PRO A 123 6.22 23.31 16.24
C PRO A 123 6.13 24.83 16.12
N HIS A 124 4.90 25.37 16.10
CA HIS A 124 4.71 26.79 16.38
C HIS A 124 5.10 26.99 17.85
N SER A 125 6.38 27.25 18.09
CA SER A 125 6.82 27.74 19.39
C SER A 125 6.30 29.18 19.49
N GLY A 126 5.23 29.34 20.25
CA GLY A 126 4.70 30.64 20.59
C GLY A 126 5.78 31.49 21.26
N ARG A 127 6.16 32.58 20.59
CA ARG A 127 6.92 33.66 21.23
C ARG A 127 5.95 34.79 21.55
N ARG A 128 5.35 34.72 22.73
CA ARG A 128 4.71 35.88 23.36
C ARG A 128 5.80 36.89 23.70
N HIS A 129 5.94 37.97 22.91
CA HIS A 129 6.58 39.18 23.40
C HIS A 129 5.53 40.01 24.13
N ALA A 130 5.32 39.70 25.41
CA ALA A 130 4.72 40.62 26.37
C ALA A 130 5.83 41.58 26.84
N GLY A 131 6.07 42.65 26.07
CA GLY A 131 7.03 43.71 26.39
C GLY A 131 6.29 45.01 26.67
N ARG A 132 5.77 45.12 27.87
CA ARG A 132 4.99 46.24 28.42
C ARG A 132 5.92 47.44 28.65
N HIS A 133 5.91 48.44 27.79
CA HIS A 133 6.48 49.76 28.11
C HIS A 133 5.35 50.70 28.55
N ARG A 134 5.13 50.76 29.87
CA ARG A 134 4.35 51.82 30.51
C ARG A 134 5.25 52.55 31.51
N ALA A 135 5.07 53.86 31.53
CA ALA A 135 5.56 54.86 32.47
C ALA A 135 7.00 55.36 32.16
N THR A 136 7.30 56.65 32.23
CA THR A 136 6.82 57.62 33.23
C THR A 136 6.66 59.04 32.68
N ARG A 137 5.57 59.69 33.08
CA ARG A 137 5.40 61.14 33.13
C ARG A 137 5.79 61.58 34.55
N THR A 138 6.77 62.49 34.71
CA THR A 138 6.91 63.42 35.86
C THR A 138 7.79 64.63 35.44
N ALA A 139 7.45 65.80 35.98
CA ALA A 139 7.82 67.15 35.61
C ALA A 139 9.02 67.75 36.41
N ALA A 140 9.22 69.06 36.22
CA ALA A 140 10.14 70.04 36.84
C ALA A 140 11.44 70.26 36.03
N SER A 141 11.87 71.49 35.71
CA SER A 141 11.62 72.82 36.29
C SER A 141 11.45 73.92 35.25
#